data_AF-A0A7W1R8H5-F1
#
_entry.id   AF-A0A7W1R8H5-F1
#
_cell.length_a   1.000
_cell.length_b   1.000
_cell.length_c   1.000
_cell.angle_alpha   90.00
_cell.angle_beta   90.00
_cell.angle_gamma   90.00
#
_symmetry.space_group_name_H-M   'P 1'
#
loop_
_entity.id
_entity.type
_entity.pdbx_description
1 polymer ?
#
loop_
_entity_poly.entity_id
_entity_poly.type
_entity_poly.pdbx_seq_one_letter_code
_entity_poly.pdbx_strand_id
1 'polypeptide(L)'
;MSTTGGIKVFTGNANRALAEEICHYLSCDPGRAVTERFSDGEYNFQIEENVRGSDIFIVQPTCPPTDANLMELLVMLDAFRRASAERVTAVIPYYGYARSDKKDR
;
A
#
# COMPACT_ATOMS: atom_id res chain seq x y z
N MET A 1 -19.48 -9.10 5.91
CA MET A 1 -19.59 -8.80 4.47
C MET A 1 -18.47 -9.56 3.78
N SER A 2 -18.83 -10.53 2.94
CA SER A 2 -17.87 -11.31 2.15
C SER A 2 -17.53 -10.49 0.90
N THR A 3 -16.26 -10.19 0.68
CA THR A 3 -15.86 -9.47 -0.54
C THR A 3 -16.01 -10.35 -1.77
N THR A 4 -16.33 -9.74 -2.91
CA THR A 4 -16.63 -10.51 -4.13
C THR A 4 -15.37 -10.95 -4.88
N GLY A 5 -14.28 -10.17 -4.77
CA GLY A 5 -13.02 -10.37 -5.48
C GLY A 5 -11.89 -11.06 -4.70
N GLY A 6 -12.15 -11.50 -3.46
CA GLY A 6 -11.14 -12.12 -2.59
C GLY A 6 -10.13 -11.13 -2.02
N ILE A 7 -9.11 -11.65 -1.33
CA ILE A 7 -8.05 -10.88 -0.68
C ILE A 7 -6.88 -10.69 -1.66
N LYS A 8 -6.35 -9.47 -1.75
CA LYS A 8 -5.12 -9.16 -2.51
C LYS A 8 -4.19 -8.27 -1.69
N VAL A 9 -2.89 -8.57 -1.74
CA VAL A 9 -1.87 -7.85 -0.99
C VAL A 9 -0.96 -7.11 -1.96
N PHE A 10 -0.78 -5.82 -1.75
CA PHE A 10 0.13 -4.95 -2.52
C PHE A 10 1.15 -4.32 -1.58
N THR A 11 2.27 -3.87 -2.12
CA THR A 11 3.34 -3.20 -1.36
C THR A 11 3.85 -1.99 -2.13
N GLY A 12 4.20 -0.93 -1.40
CA GLY A 12 5.03 0.13 -1.95
C GLY A 12 6.52 -0.24 -1.90
N ASN A 13 7.38 0.76 -2.01
CA ASN A 13 8.84 0.59 -2.02
C ASN A 13 9.48 0.57 -0.62
N ALA A 14 8.74 0.91 0.44
CA ALA A 14 9.33 1.09 1.76
C ALA A 14 9.83 -0.22 2.40
N ASN A 15 9.14 -1.34 2.18
CA ASN A 15 9.60 -2.66 2.65
C ASN A 15 8.93 -3.82 1.89
N ARG A 16 9.45 -4.13 0.69
CA ARG A 16 8.94 -5.21 -0.16
C ARG A 16 9.15 -6.60 0.45
N ALA A 17 10.29 -6.82 1.11
CA ALA A 17 10.64 -8.10 1.73
C ALA A 17 9.60 -8.51 2.78
N LEU A 18 9.16 -7.58 3.63
CA LEU A 18 8.11 -7.86 4.61
C LEU A 18 6.77 -8.23 3.96
N ALA A 19 6.41 -7.57 2.85
CA ALA A 19 5.19 -7.90 2.13
C ALA A 19 5.26 -9.29 1.50
N GLU A 20 6.42 -9.68 0.95
CA GLU A 20 6.68 -11.02 0.44
C GLU A 20 6.57 -12.10 1.53
N GLU A 21 7.13 -11.85 2.73
CA GLU A 21 7.00 -12.73 3.89
C GLU A 21 5.53 -12.89 4.33
N ILE A 22 4.75 -11.79 4.36
CA ILE A 22 3.32 -11.82 4.66
C ILE A 22 2.56 -12.66 3.63
N CYS A 23 2.81 -12.44 2.33
CA CYS A 23 2.20 -13.20 1.25
C CYS A 23 2.54 -14.69 1.35
N HIS A 24 3.80 -15.03 1.62
CA HIS A 24 4.25 -16.41 1.83
C HIS A 24 3.51 -17.07 3.00
N TYR A 25 3.41 -16.38 4.13
CA TYR A 25 2.68 -16.88 5.30
C TYR A 25 1.19 -17.11 5.02
N LEU A 26 0.57 -16.24 4.23
CA LEU A 26 -0.83 -16.33 3.83
C LEU A 26 -1.08 -17.31 2.66
N SER A 27 -0.02 -17.90 2.10
CA SER A 27 -0.09 -18.75 0.90
C SER A 27 -0.79 -18.06 -0.28
N CYS A 28 -0.48 -16.78 -0.51
CA CYS A 28 -0.97 -16.00 -1.63
C CYS A 28 0.18 -15.31 -2.38
N ASP A 29 -0.05 -14.94 -3.64
CA ASP A 29 0.91 -14.17 -4.42
C ASP A 29 0.77 -12.67 -4.14
N PRO A 30 1.87 -11.90 -4.13
CA PRO A 30 1.81 -10.44 -4.17
C PRO A 30 1.06 -9.94 -5.41
N GLY A 31 0.27 -8.89 -5.23
CA GLY A 31 -0.45 -8.24 -6.29
C GLY A 31 0.49 -7.60 -7.32
N ARG A 32 0.07 -7.60 -8.58
CA ARG A 32 0.84 -7.08 -9.72
C ARG A 32 0.56 -5.59 -9.89
N ALA A 33 1.59 -4.78 -9.72
CA ALA A 33 1.55 -3.35 -9.93
C ALA A 33 2.94 -2.79 -10.26
N VAL A 34 2.96 -1.76 -11.08
CA VAL A 34 4.14 -0.89 -11.27
C VAL A 34 4.19 0.09 -10.10
N THR A 35 5.36 0.18 -9.45
CA THR A 35 5.61 1.12 -8.35
C THR A 35 6.94 1.80 -8.58
N GLU A 36 6.93 2.87 -9.36
CA GLU A 36 8.13 3.59 -9.84
C GLU A 36 8.04 5.09 -9.54
N ARG A 37 9.08 5.82 -9.93
CA ARG A 37 9.09 7.28 -9.90
C ARG A 37 9.30 7.83 -11.30
N PHE A 38 8.60 8.92 -11.61
CA PHE A 38 8.86 9.73 -12.79
C PHE A 38 10.20 10.48 -12.65
N SER A 39 10.71 11.03 -13.76
CA SER A 39 11.99 11.74 -13.80
C SER A 39 12.03 13.01 -12.93
N ASP A 40 10.88 13.59 -12.64
CA ASP A 40 10.70 14.74 -11.75
C ASP A 40 10.55 14.35 -10.27
N GLY A 41 10.52 13.04 -9.96
CA GLY A 41 10.42 12.50 -8.61
C GLY A 41 9.00 12.21 -8.14
N GLU A 42 7.97 12.45 -8.96
CA GLU A 42 6.59 12.06 -8.65
C GLU A 42 6.42 10.53 -8.66
N TYR A 43 5.45 10.03 -7.88
CA TYR A 43 5.17 8.60 -7.82
C TYR A 43 4.31 8.15 -8.99
N ASN A 44 4.75 7.10 -9.67
CA ASN A 44 3.99 6.39 -10.69
C ASN A 44 3.54 5.04 -10.13
N PHE A 45 2.23 4.91 -9.84
CA PHE A 45 1.65 3.66 -9.41
C PHE A 45 0.56 3.20 -10.39
N GLN A 46 0.71 2.00 -10.92
CA GLN A 46 -0.22 1.43 -11.88
C GLN A 46 -0.56 -0.01 -11.50
N ILE A 47 -1.86 -0.28 -11.33
CA ILE A 47 -2.37 -1.63 -11.02
C ILE A 47 -2.40 -2.45 -12.31
N GLU A 48 -1.76 -3.63 -12.32
CA GLU A 48 -1.62 -4.48 -13.51
C GLU A 48 -2.56 -5.70 -13.51
N GLU A 49 -3.55 -5.69 -12.62
CA GLU A 49 -4.54 -6.75 -12.52
C GLU A 49 -5.94 -6.23 -12.16
N ASN A 50 -6.96 -7.09 -12.32
CA ASN A 50 -8.31 -6.73 -11.94
C ASN A 50 -8.46 -6.77 -10.41
N VAL A 51 -8.85 -5.64 -9.84
CA VAL A 51 -9.04 -5.44 -8.39
C VAL A 51 -10.47 -5.02 -8.03
N ARG A 52 -11.38 -4.96 -9.01
CA ARG A 52 -12.77 -4.54 -8.80
C ARG A 52 -13.45 -5.49 -7.82
N GLY A 53 -14.08 -4.95 -6.78
CA GLY A 53 -14.77 -5.74 -5.77
C GLY A 53 -13.86 -6.58 -4.87
N SER A 54 -12.54 -6.39 -4.95
CA SER A 54 -11.56 -7.11 -4.11
C SER A 54 -11.33 -6.40 -2.77
N ASP A 55 -10.85 -7.16 -1.79
CA ASP A 55 -10.34 -6.66 -0.52
C ASP A 55 -8.83 -6.44 -0.60
N ILE A 56 -8.42 -5.18 -0.62
CA ILE A 56 -7.04 -4.79 -0.86
C ILE A 56 -6.33 -4.50 0.45
N PHE A 57 -5.16 -5.08 0.65
CA PHE A 57 -4.24 -4.77 1.74
C PHE A 57 -2.97 -4.15 1.15
N ILE A 58 -2.61 -2.95 1.60
CA ILE A 58 -1.38 -2.27 1.17
C ILE A 58 -0.39 -2.29 2.32
N VAL A 59 0.69 -3.06 2.18
CA VAL A 59 1.79 -3.10 3.14
C VAL A 59 2.76 -1.98 2.81
N GLN A 60 2.78 -0.94 3.63
CA GLN A 60 3.64 0.22 3.41
C GLN A 60 3.97 0.91 4.73
N PRO A 61 5.13 0.60 5.34
CA PRO A 61 5.59 1.37 6.48
C PRO A 61 5.91 2.82 6.06
N THR A 62 5.62 3.78 6.92
CA THR A 62 5.96 5.20 6.72
C THR A 62 7.29 5.52 7.43
N CYS A 63 8.31 4.67 7.20
CA CYS A 63 9.67 4.85 7.72
C CYS A 63 10.47 5.87 6.89
N PRO A 64 11.68 6.30 7.31
CA PRO A 64 12.51 7.21 6.52
C PRO A 64 12.84 6.65 5.11
N PRO A 65 12.66 7.44 4.03
CA PRO A 65 12.18 8.82 4.00
C PRO A 65 10.64 8.93 4.17
N THR A 66 10.22 9.49 5.32
CA THR A 66 8.84 9.41 5.81
C THR A 66 7.82 10.02 4.86
N ASP A 67 8.06 11.25 4.40
CA ASP A 67 7.12 11.98 3.52
C ASP A 67 6.97 11.28 2.18
N ALA A 68 8.08 10.77 1.64
CA ALA A 68 8.09 10.00 0.43
C ALA A 68 7.25 8.73 0.60
N ASN A 69 7.48 7.92 1.63
CA ASN A 69 6.75 6.66 1.82
C ASN A 69 5.26 6.90 2.13
N LEU A 70 4.93 7.99 2.83
CA LEU A 70 3.56 8.43 3.05
C LEU A 70 2.88 8.87 1.75
N MET A 71 3.54 9.67 0.92
CA MET A 71 2.99 10.10 -0.37
C MET A 71 2.77 8.93 -1.31
N GLU A 72 3.69 7.97 -1.36
CA GLU A 72 3.52 6.73 -2.14
C GLU A 72 2.26 5.97 -1.69
N LEU A 73 2.07 5.79 -0.36
CA LEU A 73 0.88 5.15 0.19
C LEU A 73 -0.41 5.86 -0.24
N LEU A 74 -0.44 7.20 -0.18
CA LEU A 74 -1.62 7.98 -0.56
C LEU A 74 -1.95 7.83 -2.05
N VAL A 75 -0.93 7.82 -2.92
CA VAL A 75 -1.10 7.59 -4.37
C VAL A 75 -1.67 6.19 -4.62
N MET A 76 -1.13 5.16 -3.95
CA MET A 76 -1.65 3.79 -4.05
C MET A 76 -3.11 3.70 -3.59
N LEU A 77 -3.44 4.28 -2.43
CA LEU A 77 -4.81 4.29 -1.89
C LEU A 77 -5.80 4.94 -2.87
N ASP A 78 -5.43 6.07 -3.49
CA ASP A 78 -6.26 6.74 -4.50
C ASP A 78 -6.46 5.86 -5.74
N ALA A 79 -5.40 5.21 -6.23
CA ALA A 79 -5.48 4.32 -7.39
C ALA A 79 -6.45 3.15 -7.16
N PHE A 80 -6.40 2.47 -6.00
CA PHE A 80 -7.32 1.37 -5.68
C PHE A 80 -8.76 1.84 -5.50
N ARG A 81 -8.96 3.02 -4.89
CA ARG A 81 -10.29 3.61 -4.75
C ARG A 81 -10.91 3.88 -6.13
N ARG A 82 -10.14 4.43 -7.07
CA ARG A 82 -10.61 4.68 -8.46
C ARG A 82 -10.81 3.39 -9.25
N ALA A 83 -10.01 2.36 -8.98
CA ALA A 83 -10.16 1.03 -9.58
C ALA A 83 -11.36 0.22 -9.04
N SER A 84 -12.19 0.82 -8.16
CA SER A 84 -13.39 0.19 -7.60
C SER A 84 -13.11 -1.05 -6.75
N ALA A 85 -12.02 -1.04 -5.97
CA ALA A 85 -11.83 -1.98 -4.88
C ALA A 85 -13.01 -1.89 -3.88
N GLU A 86 -13.42 -3.03 -3.31
CA GLU A 86 -14.51 -3.05 -2.33
C GLU A 86 -14.06 -2.45 -1.00
N ARG A 87 -12.85 -2.80 -0.59
CA ARG A 87 -12.20 -2.30 0.61
C ARG A 87 -10.71 -2.12 0.35
N VAL A 88 -10.14 -1.09 0.96
CA VAL A 88 -8.70 -0.83 0.93
C VAL A 88 -8.22 -0.61 2.36
N THR A 89 -7.33 -1.48 2.82
CA THR A 89 -6.77 -1.51 4.16
C THR A 89 -5.28 -1.17 4.10
N ALA A 90 -4.88 -0.06 4.73
CA ALA A 90 -3.47 0.27 4.89
C ALA A 90 -2.89 -0.52 6.08
N VAL A 91 -1.89 -1.36 5.79
CA VAL A 91 -1.08 -2.05 6.78
C VAL A 91 0.22 -1.26 6.93
N ILE A 92 0.37 -0.56 8.06
CA ILE A 92 1.49 0.36 8.33
C ILE A 92 2.30 -0.19 9.52
N PRO A 93 3.26 -1.12 9.31
CA PRO A 93 4.01 -1.77 10.39
C PRO A 93 4.80 -0.79 11.26
N TYR A 94 5.31 0.27 10.63
CA TYR A 94 5.94 1.41 11.31
C TYR A 94 5.18 2.67 10.93
N TYR A 95 4.54 3.30 11.91
CA TYR A 95 3.80 4.54 11.73
C TYR A 95 4.71 5.75 12.00
N GLY A 96 5.27 6.32 10.93
CA GLY A 96 5.95 7.62 10.97
C GLY A 96 5.02 8.71 11.52
N TYR A 97 5.61 9.80 12.03
CA TYR A 97 4.87 10.87 12.73
C TYR A 97 4.12 10.48 14.00
N ALA A 98 4.20 9.22 14.46
CA ALA A 98 3.53 8.77 15.69
C ALA A 98 3.88 9.56 16.97
N ARG A 99 5.02 10.27 16.98
CA ARG A 99 5.50 11.05 18.14
C ARG A 99 5.00 12.50 18.16
N SER A 100 4.34 12.95 17.09
CA SER A 100 3.81 14.31 16.96
C SER A 100 2.39 14.45 17.51
N ASP A 101 1.90 13.42 18.21
CA ASP A 101 0.59 13.37 18.86
C ASP A 101 0.52 14.23 20.14
N LYS A 102 1.68 14.55 20.74
CA LYS A 102 1.77 15.36 21.96
C LYS A 102 1.85 16.85 21.62
N LYS A 103 0.84 17.58 22.08
CA LYS A 103 0.73 19.04 21.99
C LYS A 103 1.73 19.79 22.89
N ASP A 104 2.42 19.10 23.80
CA ASP A 104 3.32 19.73 24.76
C ASP A 104 4.68 20.06 24.13
N ARG A 105 4.69 21.19 23.43
CA ARG A 105 5.83 22.10 23.30
C ARG A 105 5.36 23.53 23.46
#